data_AF-A0A928V1L0-F1
#
_entry.id   AF-A0A928V1L0-F1
#
_cell.length_a   1.000
_cell.length_b   1.000
_cell.length_c   1.000
_cell.angle_alpha   90.00
_cell.angle_beta   90.00
_cell.angle_gamma   90.00
#
_symmetry.space_group_name_H-M   'P 1'
#
loop_
_entity.id
_entity.type
_entity.pdbx_description
1 polymer ?
#
loop_
_entity_poly.entity_id
_entity_poly.type
_entity_poly.pdbx_seq_one_letter_code
_entity_poly.pdbx_strand_id
1 'polypeptide(L)'
;MFEASEPVNVLNHQTMEFTFRLLRNHNPLLAFLIKNALTELKIRDQEHNSHSINDVVFTPDLIELLGTLNIIQVVGNLNEIARDALLKKDMPPSHFHILRDLIEVWAGVAEWILENAAFDQVAYH
;
A
#
# COMPACT_ATOMS: atom_id res chain seq x y z
N MET A 1 6.42 -26.41 6.97
CA MET A 1 5.35 -25.78 7.76
C MET A 1 5.56 -24.30 7.57
N PHE A 2 4.76 -23.66 6.73
CA PHE A 2 4.83 -22.22 6.52
C PHE A 2 3.87 -21.61 7.55
N GLU A 3 4.40 -20.93 8.56
CA GLU A 3 3.59 -20.17 9.50
C GLU A 3 2.91 -19.03 8.73
N ALA A 4 1.63 -18.79 9.02
CA ALA A 4 0.95 -17.59 8.53
C ALA A 4 1.72 -16.38 9.07
N SER A 5 2.27 -15.57 8.17
CA SER A 5 2.97 -14.34 8.52
C SER A 5 1.99 -13.38 9.22
N GLU A 6 2.36 -12.86 10.39
CA GLU A 6 1.58 -11.80 11.05
C GLU A 6 1.30 -10.64 10.08
N PRO A 7 0.13 -9.97 10.20
CA PRO A 7 -0.21 -8.83 9.33
C PRO A 7 0.90 -7.80 9.36
N VAL A 8 1.44 -7.48 8.17
CA VAL A 8 2.56 -6.55 8.06
C VAL A 8 2.04 -5.13 8.29
N ASN A 9 2.24 -4.64 9.51
CA ASN A 9 1.97 -3.28 9.95
C ASN A 9 3.01 -2.27 9.37
N VAL A 10 3.28 -2.32 8.07
CA VAL A 10 4.30 -1.49 7.39
C VAL A 10 3.75 -0.19 6.81
N LEU A 11 2.45 -0.11 6.56
CA LEU A 11 1.85 1.09 5.99
C LEU A 11 1.48 2.08 7.08
N ASN A 12 1.66 3.37 6.78
CA ASN A 12 1.19 4.47 7.62
C ASN A 12 0.45 5.50 6.76
N HIS A 13 -0.25 6.43 7.42
CA HIS A 13 -0.98 7.51 6.73
C HIS A 13 -0.08 8.32 5.79
N GLN A 14 1.15 8.59 6.19
CA GLN A 14 2.11 9.36 5.38
C GLN A 14 2.48 8.63 4.07
N THR A 15 2.73 7.33 4.14
CA THR A 15 3.01 6.48 2.98
C THR A 15 1.83 6.49 2.02
N MET A 16 0.61 6.30 2.53
CA MET A 16 -0.62 6.37 1.75
C MET A 16 -0.80 7.75 1.07
N GLU A 17 -0.51 8.84 1.78
CA GLU A 17 -0.59 10.20 1.22
C GLU A 17 0.44 10.44 0.11
N PHE A 18 1.68 9.94 0.27
CA PHE A 18 2.69 10.02 -0.77
C PHE A 18 2.31 9.20 -2.01
N THR A 19 1.81 7.99 -1.81
CA THR A 19 1.31 7.15 -2.90
C THR A 19 0.18 7.84 -3.65
N PHE A 20 -0.80 8.43 -2.96
CA PHE A 20 -1.83 9.25 -3.58
C PHE A 20 -1.25 10.36 -4.48
N ARG A 21 -0.28 11.13 -3.96
CA ARG A 21 0.34 12.24 -4.69
C ARG A 21 1.06 11.79 -5.96
N LEU A 22 1.78 10.68 -5.89
CA LEU A 22 2.49 10.11 -7.04
C LEU A 22 1.52 9.58 -8.11
N LEU A 23 0.47 8.88 -7.68
CA LEU A 23 -0.51 8.30 -8.59
C LEU A 23 -1.40 9.36 -9.25
N ARG A 24 -1.60 10.54 -8.65
CA ARG A 24 -2.54 11.55 -9.16
C ARG A 24 -2.34 11.88 -10.64
N ASN A 25 -1.10 11.88 -11.11
CA ASN A 25 -0.76 12.20 -12.51
C ASN A 25 -0.53 10.96 -13.39
N HIS A 26 -0.38 9.77 -12.79
CA HIS A 26 -0.04 8.53 -13.49
C HIS A 26 -1.26 7.59 -13.61
N ASN A 27 -2.06 7.48 -12.55
CA ASN A 27 -3.28 6.71 -12.49
C ASN A 27 -4.31 7.40 -11.59
N PRO A 28 -5.11 8.34 -12.14
CA PRO A 28 -6.05 9.14 -11.37
C PRO A 28 -7.14 8.32 -10.66
N LEU A 29 -7.55 7.19 -11.26
CA LEU A 29 -8.54 6.30 -10.65
C LEU A 29 -7.97 5.65 -9.37
N LEU A 30 -6.76 5.09 -9.46
CA LEU A 30 -6.12 4.48 -8.29
C LEU A 30 -5.79 5.51 -7.23
N ALA A 31 -5.38 6.73 -7.62
CA ALA A 31 -5.21 7.84 -6.69
C ALA A 31 -6.50 8.18 -5.93
N PHE A 32 -7.64 8.20 -6.62
CA PHE A 32 -8.94 8.43 -5.98
C PHE A 32 -9.28 7.34 -4.96
N LEU A 33 -9.02 6.07 -5.28
CA LEU A 33 -9.23 4.96 -4.35
C LEU A 33 -8.35 5.07 -3.09
N ILE A 34 -7.07 5.36 -3.24
CA ILE A 34 -6.16 5.60 -2.10
C ILE A 34 -6.65 6.76 -1.24
N LYS A 35 -7.13 7.84 -1.85
CA LYS A 35 -7.68 9.00 -1.12
C LYS A 35 -8.92 8.63 -0.32
N ASN A 36 -9.81 7.82 -0.87
CA ASN A 36 -11.01 7.36 -0.16
C ASN A 36 -10.62 6.46 1.02
N ALA A 37 -9.72 5.48 0.80
CA ALA A 37 -9.23 4.64 1.88
C ALA A 37 -8.59 5.46 3.02
N LEU A 38 -7.77 6.47 2.70
CA LEU A 38 -7.23 7.42 3.69
C LEU A 38 -8.32 8.14 4.49
N THR A 39 -9.43 8.49 3.85
CA THR A 39 -10.53 9.19 4.50
C THR A 39 -11.27 8.26 5.46
N GLU A 40 -11.59 7.04 5.01
CA GLU A 40 -12.25 6.02 5.82
C GLU A 40 -11.39 5.59 7.01
N LEU A 41 -10.08 5.39 6.82
CA LEU A 41 -9.16 5.06 7.91
C LEU A 41 -9.14 6.17 8.98
N LYS A 42 -9.08 7.44 8.56
CA LYS A 42 -9.15 8.59 9.50
C LYS A 42 -10.46 8.62 10.28
N ILE A 43 -11.58 8.26 9.66
CA ILE A 43 -12.89 8.18 10.33
C ILE A 43 -12.87 7.04 11.37
N ARG A 44 -12.40 5.84 10.98
CA ARG A 44 -12.28 4.68 11.89
C ARG A 44 -11.39 5.01 13.10
N ASP A 45 -10.23 5.65 12.88
CA ASP A 45 -9.31 6.06 13.94
C ASP A 45 -9.98 7.02 14.95
N GLN A 46 -10.83 7.94 14.47
CA GLN A 46 -11.57 8.88 15.30
C GLN A 46 -12.70 8.22 16.09
N GLU A 47 -13.43 7.27 15.48
CA GLU A 47 -14.53 6.55 16.12
C GLU A 47 -14.06 5.63 17.25
N HIS A 48 -12.85 5.06 17.12
CA HIS A 48 -12.33 4.13 18.11
C HIS A 48 -11.83 4.77 19.41
N ASN A 49 -11.83 6.11 19.56
CA ASN A 49 -11.33 6.86 20.74
C ASN A 49 -9.93 6.43 21.23
N SER A 50 -9.24 5.64 20.43
CA SER A 50 -7.87 5.25 20.66
C SER A 50 -7.03 6.47 20.38
N HIS A 51 -6.38 6.98 21.42
CA HIS A 51 -5.19 7.81 21.29
C HIS A 51 -4.04 6.98 20.68
N SER A 52 -4.31 6.22 19.62
CA SER A 52 -3.33 5.37 18.97
C SER A 52 -2.33 6.30 18.30
N ILE A 53 -1.23 6.50 19.01
CA ILE A 53 0.01 7.13 18.57
C ILE A 53 0.60 6.37 17.36
N ASN A 54 0.06 5.18 17.07
CA ASN A 54 0.52 4.37 15.96
C ASN A 54 -0.28 4.76 14.72
N ASP A 55 0.32 5.62 13.92
CA ASP A 55 -0.07 6.06 12.56
C ASP A 55 -0.12 4.88 11.54
N VAL A 56 -0.32 3.66 12.04
CA VAL A 56 -0.14 2.38 11.36
C VAL A 56 -1.46 1.94 10.76
N VAL A 57 -1.42 1.58 9.47
CA VAL A 57 -2.55 1.05 8.72
C VAL A 57 -2.50 -0.47 8.79
N PHE A 58 -3.54 -1.07 9.35
CA PHE A 58 -3.69 -2.52 9.40
C PHE A 58 -4.00 -3.09 8.00
N THR A 59 -3.28 -4.14 7.61
CA THR A 59 -3.41 -4.77 6.29
C THR A 59 -4.84 -5.27 5.99
N PRO A 60 -5.57 -5.89 6.93
CA PRO A 60 -6.95 -6.32 6.67
C PRO A 60 -7.90 -5.17 6.34
N ASP A 61 -7.82 -4.04 7.06
CA ASP A 61 -8.62 -2.83 6.77
C ASP A 61 -8.30 -2.29 5.38
N LEU A 62 -7.03 -2.29 5.00
CA LEU A 62 -6.60 -1.84 3.68
C LEU A 62 -7.16 -2.73 2.56
N ILE A 63 -7.19 -4.05 2.77
CA ILE A 63 -7.77 -5.00 1.81
C ILE A 63 -9.28 -4.80 1.70
N GLU A 64 -9.97 -4.57 2.82
CA GLU A 64 -11.40 -4.25 2.82
C GLU A 64 -11.70 -2.99 2.00
N LEU A 65 -10.91 -1.93 2.21
CA LEU A 65 -11.14 -0.62 1.60
C LEU A 65 -10.69 -0.52 0.13
N LEU A 66 -9.56 -1.13 -0.22
CA LEU A 66 -8.99 -1.04 -1.57
C LEU A 66 -9.26 -2.29 -2.40
N GLY A 67 -9.34 -3.46 -1.79
CA GLY A 67 -9.34 -4.74 -2.49
C GLY A 67 -7.95 -5.15 -2.98
N THR A 68 -7.68 -6.45 -2.95
CA THR A 68 -6.40 -7.07 -3.33
C THR A 68 -5.88 -6.63 -4.70
N LEU A 69 -6.76 -6.60 -5.72
CA LEU A 69 -6.34 -6.24 -7.07
C LEU A 69 -5.79 -4.82 -7.15
N ASN A 70 -6.43 -3.87 -6.48
CA ASN A 70 -5.98 -2.48 -6.51
C ASN A 70 -4.66 -2.31 -5.75
N ILE A 71 -4.44 -3.06 -4.67
CA ILE A 71 -3.16 -3.10 -3.94
C ILE A 71 -2.03 -3.58 -4.86
N ILE A 72 -2.23 -4.67 -5.60
CA ILE A 72 -1.26 -5.16 -6.59
C ILE A 72 -1.01 -4.10 -7.69
N GLN A 73 -2.07 -3.42 -8.13
CA GLN A 73 -1.93 -2.35 -9.12
C GLN A 73 -1.13 -1.15 -8.60
N VAL A 74 -1.17 -0.84 -7.30
CA VAL A 74 -0.32 0.21 -6.72
C VAL A 74 1.15 -0.10 -6.93
N VAL A 75 1.57 -1.33 -6.58
CA VAL A 75 2.96 -1.79 -6.79
C VAL A 75 3.35 -1.67 -8.25
N GLY A 76 2.47 -2.11 -9.17
CA GLY A 76 2.69 -1.97 -10.61
C GLY A 76 2.93 -0.53 -11.02
N ASN A 77 2.02 0.39 -10.67
CA ASN A 77 2.12 1.79 -11.06
C ASN A 77 3.35 2.49 -10.46
N LEU A 78 3.73 2.19 -9.21
CA LEU A 78 4.94 2.75 -8.61
C LEU A 78 6.21 2.30 -9.35
N ASN A 79 6.27 1.03 -9.78
CA ASN A 79 7.36 0.53 -10.62
C ASN A 79 7.39 1.21 -12.00
N GLU A 80 6.24 1.52 -12.58
CA GLU A 80 6.17 2.28 -13.83
C GLU A 80 6.70 3.71 -13.67
N ILE A 81 6.34 4.38 -12.58
CA ILE A 81 6.87 5.71 -12.24
C ILE A 81 8.40 5.65 -12.09
N ALA A 82 8.92 4.63 -11.39
CA ALA A 82 10.36 4.45 -11.21
C ALA A 82 11.08 4.23 -12.54
N ARG A 83 10.52 3.37 -13.38
CA ARG A 83 11.03 3.11 -14.73
C ARG A 83 11.08 4.39 -15.56
N ASP A 84 9.99 5.14 -15.61
CA ASP A 84 9.92 6.39 -16.36
C ASP A 84 10.94 7.42 -15.85
N ALA A 85 11.08 7.52 -14.53
CA ALA A 85 12.04 8.45 -13.91
C ALA A 85 13.50 8.07 -14.21
N LEU A 86 13.83 6.78 -14.20
CA LEU A 86 15.16 6.28 -14.58
C LEU A 86 15.49 6.58 -16.03
N LEU A 87 14.52 6.40 -16.94
CA LEU A 87 14.70 6.64 -18.37
C LEU A 87 14.88 8.13 -18.69
N LYS A 88 14.09 9.00 -18.05
CA LYS A 88 14.10 10.45 -18.29
C LYS A 88 15.24 11.16 -17.53
N LYS A 89 15.85 10.51 -16.53
CA LYS A 89 16.81 11.12 -15.59
C LYS A 89 16.26 12.40 -14.94
N ASP A 90 14.95 12.42 -14.70
CA ASP A 90 14.20 13.60 -14.28
C ASP A 90 13.97 13.66 -12.77
N MET A 91 14.67 12.82 -12.00
CA MET A 91 14.48 12.69 -10.56
C MET A 91 15.81 12.75 -9.77
N PRO A 92 15.90 13.59 -8.73
CA PRO A 92 17.04 13.61 -7.79
C PRO A 92 17.22 12.26 -7.05
N PRO A 93 18.46 11.90 -6.65
CA PRO A 93 18.73 10.66 -5.92
C PRO A 93 17.88 10.47 -4.66
N SER A 94 17.62 11.54 -3.89
CA SER A 94 16.78 11.48 -2.69
C SER A 94 15.34 11.06 -2.98
N HIS A 95 14.78 11.48 -4.11
CA HIS A 95 13.42 11.10 -4.51
C HIS A 95 13.36 9.64 -4.98
N PHE A 96 14.43 9.12 -5.59
CA PHE A 96 14.53 7.69 -5.90
C PHE A 96 14.54 6.82 -4.64
N HIS A 97 15.16 7.28 -3.55
CA HIS A 97 15.11 6.56 -2.27
C HIS A 97 13.68 6.49 -1.75
N ILE A 98 12.97 7.62 -1.73
CA ILE A 98 11.55 7.65 -1.31
C ILE A 98 10.71 6.72 -2.19
N LEU A 99 10.88 6.76 -3.50
CA LEU A 99 10.10 5.91 -4.42
C LEU A 99 10.41 4.42 -4.21
N ARG A 100 11.68 4.06 -3.99
CA ARG A 100 12.07 2.69 -3.64
C ARG A 100 11.40 2.25 -2.34
N ASP A 101 11.50 3.06 -1.30
CA ASP A 101 10.94 2.73 0.02
C ASP A 101 9.41 2.57 -0.06
N LEU A 102 8.72 3.40 -0.87
CA LEU A 102 7.30 3.22 -1.17
C LEU A 102 7.00 1.90 -1.89
N ILE A 103 7.81 1.53 -2.88
CA ILE A 103 7.66 0.25 -3.61
C ILE A 103 7.84 -0.92 -2.65
N GLU A 104 8.87 -0.89 -1.79
CA GLU A 104 9.15 -1.95 -0.82
C GLU A 104 7.98 -2.15 0.16
N VAL A 105 7.42 -1.06 0.68
CA VAL A 105 6.28 -1.12 1.61
C VAL A 105 5.05 -1.73 0.93
N TRP A 106 4.69 -1.26 -0.27
CA TRP A 106 3.53 -1.79 -0.99
C TRP A 106 3.75 -3.23 -1.49
N ALA A 107 4.98 -3.58 -1.85
CA ALA A 107 5.34 -4.94 -2.24
C ALA A 107 5.20 -5.91 -1.05
N GLY A 108 5.62 -5.51 0.15
CA GLY A 108 5.44 -6.34 1.36
C GLY A 108 3.96 -6.59 1.67
N VAL A 109 3.09 -5.60 1.44
CA VAL A 109 1.63 -5.81 1.57
C VAL A 109 1.10 -6.76 0.51
N ALA A 110 1.53 -6.62 -0.75
CA ALA A 110 1.12 -7.53 -1.82
C ALA A 110 1.62 -8.96 -1.57
N GLU A 111 2.85 -9.12 -1.08
CA GLU A 111 3.43 -10.41 -0.71
C GLU A 111 2.61 -11.07 0.41
N TRP A 112 2.31 -10.33 1.48
CA TRP A 112 1.45 -10.84 2.56
C TRP A 112 0.09 -11.32 2.04
N ILE A 113 -0.53 -10.58 1.11
CA ILE A 113 -1.81 -11.00 0.52
C ILE A 113 -1.65 -12.31 -0.27
N LEU A 114 -0.57 -12.45 -1.04
CA LEU A 114 -0.31 -13.66 -1.83
C LEU A 114 -0.04 -14.87 -0.93
N GLU A 115 0.72 -14.68 0.15
CA GLU A 115 0.96 -15.73 1.14
C GLU A 115 -0.35 -16.19 1.78
N ASN A 116 -1.18 -15.25 2.26
CA ASN A 116 -2.43 -15.57 2.94
C ASN A 116 -3.53 -16.11 2.00
N ALA A 117 -3.58 -15.65 0.75
CA ALA A 117 -4.48 -16.22 -0.26
C ALA A 117 -4.12 -17.67 -0.64
N ALA A 118 -2.83 -18.02 -0.59
CA ALA A 118 -2.38 -19.39 -0.84
C ALA A 118 -2.77 -20.35 0.31
N PHE A 119 -2.80 -19.88 1.56
CA PHE A 119 -3.20 -20.70 2.71
C PHE A 119 -4.69 -21.05 2.70
N ASP A 120 -5.57 -20.13 2.28
CA ASP A 120 -7.01 -20.38 2.16
C ASP A 120 -7.34 -21.50 1.16
N GLN A 121 -6.51 -21.71 0.13
CA GLN A 121 -6.72 -22.80 -0.84
C GLN A 121 -6.26 -24.17 -0.33
N VAL A 122 -5.28 -24.23 0.58
CA VAL A 122 -4.77 -25.49 1.13
C VAL A 122 -5.69 -26.05 2.23
N ALA A 123 -6.44 -25.20 2.94
CA ALA A 123 -7.38 -25.62 3.98
C ALA A 123 -8.64 -26.34 3.44
N TYR A 124 -8.90 -26.29 2.14
CA TYR A 124 -10.04 -26.93 1.47
C TYR A 124 -9.68 -28.20 0.66
N HIS A 125 -8.46 -28.73 0.82
CA HIS A 125 -8.00 -29.96 0.15
C HIS A 125 -7.62 -31.07 1.11
#